data_AF-A0A533T722-F1
#
_entry.id   AF-A0A533T722-F1
#
_cell.length_a   1.000
_cell.length_b   1.000
_cell.length_c   1.000
_cell.angle_alpha   90.00
_cell.angle_beta   90.00
_cell.angle_gamma   90.00
#
_symmetry.space_group_name_H-M   'P 1'
#
loop_
_entity.id
_entity.type
_entity.pdbx_description
1 polymer ?
#
loop_
_entity_poly.entity_id
_entity_poly.type
_entity_poly.pdbx_seq_one_letter_code
_entity_poly.pdbx_strand_id
1 'polypeptide(L)'
;MALSRIYKPQKARFLMKHTLRFLIIAVMTLLFAGSAALAKDNGFSGSGKGLSKEAIAEFTRTIEHSQRQSKAELAKAYCQRGVAERALGDIEAAQADFRKAIELDPTPKDAVAYTNRGIAKSALGDIEGASSDFKMAAFLSDNSGQQG
;
A
#
# COMPACT_ATOMS: atom_id res chain seq x y z
N MET A 1 -14.12 44.06 -62.59
CA MET A 1 -14.41 44.51 -61.21
C MET A 1 -15.47 43.55 -60.66
N ALA A 2 -15.36 42.79 -59.57
CA ALA A 2 -14.30 42.55 -58.61
C ALA A 2 -14.57 41.18 -57.93
N LEU A 3 -13.50 40.42 -57.73
CA LEU A 3 -13.21 39.41 -56.71
C LEU A 3 -14.36 38.90 -55.82
N SER A 4 -14.79 37.65 -56.03
CA SER A 4 -15.27 36.77 -54.94
C SER A 4 -14.55 35.43 -55.02
N ARG A 5 -13.27 35.46 -54.60
CA ARG A 5 -12.44 34.27 -54.38
C ARG A 5 -13.08 33.37 -53.32
N ILE A 6 -13.76 32.33 -53.80
CA ILE A 6 -13.88 30.97 -53.26
C ILE A 6 -13.20 30.80 -51.89
N TYR A 7 -13.96 31.03 -50.82
CA TYR A 7 -13.58 30.57 -49.49
C TYR A 7 -13.78 29.05 -49.45
N LYS A 8 -12.67 28.29 -49.49
CA LYS A 8 -12.68 26.81 -49.47
C LYS A 8 -12.84 26.33 -48.01
N PRO A 9 -13.97 25.70 -47.61
CA PRO A 9 -14.28 25.35 -46.22
C PRO A 9 -13.42 24.20 -45.63
N GLN A 10 -12.50 23.63 -46.41
CA GLN A 10 -11.65 22.51 -45.97
C GLN A 10 -10.56 22.93 -44.96
N LYS A 11 -9.99 24.15 -45.10
CA LYS A 11 -8.94 24.62 -44.18
C LYS A 11 -9.49 24.99 -42.80
N ALA A 12 -10.72 25.52 -42.72
CA ALA A 12 -11.36 25.87 -41.44
C ALA A 12 -11.68 24.63 -40.59
N ARG A 13 -12.15 23.53 -41.22
CA ARG A 13 -12.39 22.24 -40.53
C ARG A 13 -11.09 21.56 -40.10
N PHE A 14 -10.00 21.79 -40.82
CA PHE A 14 -8.67 21.31 -40.42
C PHE A 14 -8.16 22.10 -39.20
N LEU A 15 -8.20 23.44 -39.26
CA LEU A 15 -7.77 24.31 -38.17
C LEU A 15 -8.55 24.07 -36.88
N MET A 16 -9.89 23.94 -36.96
CA MET A 16 -10.75 23.69 -35.79
C MET A 16 -10.50 22.36 -35.09
N LYS A 17 -10.14 21.29 -35.82
CA LYS A 17 -9.86 19.98 -35.21
C LYS A 17 -8.56 19.98 -34.42
N HIS A 18 -7.54 20.70 -34.91
CA HIS A 18 -6.27 20.82 -34.23
C HIS A 18 -6.41 21.70 -32.98
N THR A 19 -7.08 22.85 -33.08
CA THR A 19 -7.31 23.73 -31.92
C THR A 19 -8.14 23.05 -30.83
N LEU A 20 -9.15 22.26 -31.21
CA LEU A 20 -9.95 21.50 -30.25
C LEU A 20 -9.13 20.39 -29.56
N ARG A 21 -8.25 19.69 -30.29
CA ARG A 21 -7.34 18.70 -29.70
C ARG A 21 -6.33 19.34 -28.75
N PHE A 22 -5.76 20.49 -29.11
CA PHE A 22 -4.87 21.24 -28.22
C PHE A 22 -5.60 21.70 -26.95
N LEU A 23 -6.84 22.16 -27.07
CA LEU A 23 -7.66 22.56 -25.93
C LEU A 23 -7.97 21.38 -25.01
N ILE A 24 -8.32 20.22 -25.57
CA ILE A 24 -8.59 18.99 -24.78
C ILE A 24 -7.33 18.53 -24.06
N ILE A 25 -6.16 18.51 -24.73
CA ILE A 25 -4.89 18.13 -24.09
C ILE A 25 -4.53 19.13 -22.98
N ALA A 26 -4.70 20.43 -23.20
CA ALA A 26 -4.45 21.46 -22.18
C ALA A 26 -5.35 21.26 -20.94
N VAL A 27 -6.65 20.99 -21.15
CA VAL A 27 -7.59 20.70 -20.06
C VAL A 27 -7.22 19.39 -19.34
N MET A 28 -6.81 18.34 -20.06
CA MET A 28 -6.36 17.08 -19.44
C MET A 28 -5.08 17.26 -18.63
N THR A 29 -4.12 18.07 -19.12
CA THR A 29 -2.92 18.40 -18.33
C THR A 29 -3.27 19.23 -17.10
N LEU A 30 -4.26 20.12 -17.17
CA LEU A 30 -4.73 20.90 -16.01
C LEU A 30 -5.47 20.02 -14.99
N LEU A 31 -6.25 19.04 -15.44
CA LEU A 31 -6.92 18.07 -14.57
C LEU A 31 -5.92 17.12 -13.89
N PHE A 32 -4.80 16.77 -14.56
CA PHE A 32 -3.77 15.91 -13.98
C PHE A 32 -2.72 16.67 -13.15
N ALA A 33 -2.48 17.96 -13.45
CA ALA A 33 -1.59 18.82 -12.66
C ALA A 33 -2.21 19.25 -11.30
N GLY A 34 -3.51 19.00 -11.09
CA GLY A 34 -4.22 19.32 -9.85
C GLY A 34 -3.81 18.50 -8.62
N SER A 35 -3.00 17.45 -8.77
CA SER A 35 -2.60 16.57 -7.65
C SER A 35 -1.15 16.76 -7.18
N ALA A 36 -0.38 17.70 -7.75
CA ALA A 36 1.02 17.93 -7.35
C ALA A 36 1.22 19.07 -6.34
N ALA A 37 0.15 19.78 -5.95
CA ALA A 37 0.25 21.03 -5.16
C ALA A 37 -0.10 20.88 -3.66
N LEU A 38 -0.26 19.67 -3.13
CA LEU A 38 -0.46 19.47 -1.69
C LEU A 38 0.43 18.35 -1.12
N ALA A 39 1.73 18.47 -1.32
CA ALA A 39 2.73 17.81 -0.48
C ALA A 39 3.65 18.88 0.12
N LYS A 40 3.07 19.75 0.96
CA LYS A 40 3.83 20.43 2.02
C LYS A 40 3.54 19.72 3.32
N ASP A 41 4.27 18.62 3.53
CA ASP A 41 4.70 18.26 4.87
C ASP A 41 6.23 18.40 4.88
N ASN A 42 6.67 19.60 5.22
CA ASN A 42 8.03 19.80 5.71
C ASN A 42 8.05 19.37 7.17
N GLY A 43 8.19 18.06 7.37
CA GLY A 43 8.33 17.43 8.67
C GLY A 43 9.59 16.58 8.71
N PHE A 44 10.76 17.20 8.57
CA PHE A 44 12.02 16.59 9.00
C PHE A 44 12.00 16.48 10.53
N SER A 45 11.27 15.49 11.05
CA SER A 45 11.27 15.09 12.45
C SER A 45 10.74 13.66 12.58
N GLY A 46 11.65 12.70 12.73
CA GLY A 46 11.34 11.35 13.19
C GLY A 46 11.62 10.26 12.16
N SER A 47 12.90 9.95 11.99
CA SER A 47 13.52 8.93 11.11
C SER A 47 13.02 7.48 11.23
N GLY A 48 11.90 7.21 11.92
CA GLY A 48 11.22 5.91 11.91
C GLY A 48 9.86 5.93 11.20
N LYS A 49 9.08 7.01 11.33
CA LYS A 49 7.69 7.06 10.80
C LYS A 49 7.63 7.23 9.28
N GLY A 50 8.57 7.97 8.68
CA GLY A 50 8.66 8.11 7.23
C GLY A 50 8.95 6.76 6.56
N LEU A 51 9.94 6.04 7.08
CA LEU A 51 10.32 4.71 6.60
C LEU A 51 9.18 3.70 6.73
N SER A 52 8.40 3.75 7.83
CA SER A 52 7.24 2.88 8.00
C SER A 52 6.14 3.16 6.96
N LYS A 53 5.88 4.42 6.60
CA LYS A 53 4.89 4.76 5.55
C LYS A 53 5.31 4.27 4.17
N GLU A 54 6.58 4.44 3.82
CA GLU A 54 7.13 3.94 2.55
C GLU A 54 7.07 2.41 2.48
N ALA A 55 7.45 1.73 3.57
CA ALA A 55 7.38 0.29 3.69
C ALA A 55 5.94 -0.24 3.51
N ILE A 56 4.94 0.40 4.14
CA ILE A 56 3.52 0.02 3.98
C ILE A 56 3.09 0.12 2.51
N ALA A 57 3.48 1.21 1.83
CA ALA A 57 3.15 1.40 0.42
C ALA A 57 3.81 0.35 -0.48
N GLU A 58 5.04 -0.06 -0.16
CA GLU A 58 5.74 -1.12 -0.89
C GLU A 58 5.12 -2.50 -0.67
N PHE A 59 4.80 -2.87 0.57
CA PHE A 59 4.14 -4.14 0.87
C PHE A 59 2.73 -4.20 0.30
N THR A 60 2.00 -3.08 0.30
CA THR A 60 0.67 -2.99 -0.34
C THR A 60 0.77 -3.28 -1.83
N ARG A 61 1.71 -2.66 -2.55
CA ARG A 61 1.95 -2.96 -3.97
C ARG A 61 2.30 -4.43 -4.21
N THR A 62 3.11 -4.99 -3.31
CA THR A 62 3.53 -6.40 -3.36
C THR A 62 2.34 -7.35 -3.21
N ILE A 63 1.45 -7.07 -2.26
CA ILE A 63 0.22 -7.82 -2.01
C ILE A 63 -0.77 -7.67 -3.18
N GLU A 64 -0.92 -6.47 -3.73
CA GLU A 64 -1.81 -6.20 -4.86
C GLU A 64 -1.37 -6.92 -6.13
N HIS A 65 -0.06 -6.98 -6.39
CA HIS A 65 0.53 -7.74 -7.50
C HIS A 65 0.71 -9.25 -7.15
N SER A 66 -0.34 -9.83 -6.57
CA SER A 66 -0.41 -11.21 -6.04
C SER A 66 -0.18 -12.33 -7.07
N GLN A 67 -0.25 -12.04 -8.37
CA GLN A 67 -0.27 -13.04 -9.44
C GLN A 67 0.98 -13.95 -9.55
N ARG A 68 2.07 -13.66 -8.83
CA ARG A 68 3.31 -14.47 -8.84
C ARG A 68 3.82 -14.88 -7.47
N GLN A 69 3.12 -14.56 -6.38
CA GLN A 69 3.64 -14.82 -5.03
C GLN A 69 3.21 -16.18 -4.51
N SER A 70 4.13 -16.88 -3.85
CA SER A 70 3.76 -18.05 -3.05
C SER A 70 2.97 -17.60 -1.81
N LYS A 71 2.19 -18.51 -1.21
CA LYS A 71 1.47 -18.20 0.04
C LYS A 71 2.41 -17.72 1.15
N ALA A 72 3.61 -18.31 1.24
CA ALA A 72 4.64 -17.92 2.22
C ALA A 72 5.20 -16.51 1.97
N GLU A 73 5.42 -16.13 0.71
CA GLU A 73 5.85 -14.76 0.33
C GLU A 73 4.76 -13.75 0.68
N LEU A 74 3.50 -14.07 0.38
CA LEU A 74 2.36 -13.22 0.69
C LEU A 74 2.16 -13.07 2.21
N ALA A 75 2.27 -14.17 2.97
CA ALA A 75 2.22 -14.17 4.42
C ALA A 75 3.30 -13.26 5.03
N LYS A 76 4.52 -13.34 4.51
CA LYS A 76 5.62 -12.46 4.91
C LYS A 76 5.32 -10.99 4.61
N ALA A 77 4.77 -10.68 3.43
CA ALA A 77 4.42 -9.31 3.06
C ALA A 77 3.36 -8.71 4.00
N TYR A 78 2.31 -9.46 4.32
CA TYR A 78 1.31 -9.06 5.32
C TYR A 78 1.94 -8.87 6.71
N CYS A 79 2.80 -9.79 7.16
CA CYS A 79 3.47 -9.66 8.46
C CYS A 79 4.35 -8.40 8.52
N GLN A 80 5.11 -8.10 7.48
CA GLN A 80 5.98 -6.93 7.44
C GLN A 80 5.19 -5.62 7.36
N ARG A 81 4.07 -5.61 6.62
CA ARG A 81 3.17 -4.45 6.59
C ARG A 81 2.54 -4.19 7.96
N GLY A 82 2.03 -5.22 8.63
CA GLY A 82 1.49 -5.08 9.99
C GLY A 82 2.51 -4.60 11.02
N VAL A 83 3.81 -4.98 10.89
CA VAL A 83 4.87 -4.42 11.75
C VAL A 83 5.03 -2.91 11.54
N ALA A 84 5.00 -2.47 10.29
CA ALA A 84 5.12 -1.06 9.94
C ALA A 84 3.88 -0.25 10.38
N GLU A 85 2.68 -0.80 10.21
CA GLU A 85 1.42 -0.21 10.69
C GLU A 85 1.43 -0.04 12.21
N ARG A 86 1.85 -1.08 12.95
CA ARG A 86 2.01 -1.00 14.40
C ARG A 86 3.00 0.10 14.81
N ALA A 87 4.12 0.23 14.08
CA ALA A 87 5.11 1.28 14.33
C ALA A 87 4.56 2.70 14.10
N LEU A 88 3.55 2.84 13.23
CA LEU A 88 2.81 4.09 13.03
C LEU A 88 1.68 4.30 14.04
N GLY A 89 1.35 3.30 14.84
CA GLY A 89 0.25 3.32 15.80
C GLY A 89 -1.09 2.85 15.23
N ASP A 90 -1.12 2.35 13.99
CA ASP A 90 -2.31 1.74 13.41
C ASP A 90 -2.42 0.27 13.84
N ILE A 91 -2.84 0.10 15.09
CA ILE A 91 -2.84 -1.21 15.77
C ILE A 91 -3.91 -2.14 15.19
N GLU A 92 -5.05 -1.59 14.75
CA GLU A 92 -6.16 -2.36 14.17
C GLU A 92 -5.78 -2.92 12.79
N ALA A 93 -5.19 -2.09 11.91
CA ALA A 93 -4.68 -2.55 10.62
C ALA A 93 -3.61 -3.63 10.82
N ALA A 94 -2.67 -3.39 11.74
CA ALA A 94 -1.61 -4.34 12.05
C ALA A 94 -2.17 -5.69 12.50
N GLN A 95 -3.19 -5.70 13.36
CA GLN A 95 -3.83 -6.94 13.82
C GLN A 95 -4.47 -7.72 12.66
N ALA A 96 -5.14 -7.03 11.74
CA ALA A 96 -5.75 -7.65 10.55
C ALA A 96 -4.69 -8.28 9.64
N ASP A 97 -3.57 -7.58 9.43
CA ASP A 97 -2.45 -8.06 8.64
C ASP A 97 -1.74 -9.27 9.26
N PHE A 98 -1.50 -9.26 10.58
CA PHE A 98 -0.94 -10.44 11.25
C PHE A 98 -1.89 -11.64 11.19
N ARG A 99 -3.20 -11.42 11.32
CA ARG A 99 -4.19 -12.48 11.11
C ARG A 99 -4.09 -13.02 9.69
N LYS A 100 -3.97 -12.16 8.68
CA LYS A 100 -3.89 -12.61 7.30
C LYS A 100 -2.62 -13.40 7.00
N ALA A 101 -1.49 -12.98 7.58
CA ALA A 101 -0.23 -13.71 7.48
C ALA A 101 -0.37 -15.16 8.00
N ILE A 102 -0.95 -15.31 9.20
CA ILE A 102 -1.18 -16.62 9.84
C ILE A 102 -2.17 -17.49 9.03
N GLU A 103 -3.21 -16.90 8.43
CA GLU A 103 -4.15 -17.63 7.58
C GLU A 103 -3.50 -18.17 6.29
N LEU A 104 -2.47 -17.48 5.79
CA LEU A 104 -1.82 -17.81 4.53
C LEU A 104 -0.76 -18.89 4.66
N ASP A 105 0.04 -18.86 5.73
CA ASP A 105 1.14 -19.80 5.92
C ASP A 105 1.37 -20.12 7.41
N PRO A 106 0.71 -21.14 8.00
CA PRO A 106 0.76 -21.46 9.42
C PRO A 106 2.10 -22.09 9.92
N THR A 107 3.26 -21.62 9.43
CA THR A 107 4.58 -22.26 9.62
C THR A 107 5.36 -21.72 10.84
N PRO A 108 6.51 -22.32 11.25
CA PRO A 108 7.29 -21.84 12.40
C PRO A 108 7.78 -20.39 12.31
N LYS A 109 7.83 -19.83 11.09
CA LYS A 109 8.09 -18.39 10.88
C LYS A 109 6.98 -17.49 11.45
N ASP A 110 5.81 -18.06 11.73
CA ASP A 110 4.68 -17.39 12.37
C ASP A 110 4.87 -17.09 13.83
N ALA A 111 5.86 -17.66 14.52
CA ALA A 111 6.15 -17.25 15.89
C ALA A 111 6.24 -15.72 15.98
N VAL A 112 6.82 -15.08 14.96
CA VAL A 112 6.86 -13.63 14.79
C VAL A 112 5.47 -13.02 14.57
N ALA A 113 4.63 -13.59 13.69
CA ALA A 113 3.29 -13.08 13.42
C ALA A 113 2.36 -13.20 14.64
N TYR A 114 2.40 -14.33 15.36
CA TYR A 114 1.67 -14.54 16.62
C TYR A 114 2.15 -13.59 17.71
N THR A 115 3.46 -13.42 17.90
CA THR A 115 3.99 -12.44 18.87
C THR A 115 3.50 -11.03 18.56
N ASN A 116 3.61 -10.59 17.29
CA ASN A 116 3.20 -9.24 16.92
C ASN A 116 1.67 -9.05 16.99
N ARG A 117 0.87 -10.07 16.68
CA ARG A 117 -0.60 -10.05 16.88
C ARG A 117 -0.96 -10.00 18.36
N GLY A 118 -0.25 -10.71 19.22
CA GLY A 118 -0.43 -10.67 20.67
C GLY A 118 -0.13 -9.28 21.23
N ILE A 119 0.94 -8.63 20.76
CA ILE A 119 1.25 -7.23 21.11
C ILE A 119 0.12 -6.30 20.65
N ALA A 120 -0.37 -6.45 19.42
CA ALA A 120 -1.46 -5.62 18.89
C ALA A 120 -2.76 -5.81 19.70
N LYS A 121 -3.15 -7.06 19.97
CA LYS A 121 -4.32 -7.38 20.83
C LYS A 121 -4.18 -6.79 22.23
N SER A 122 -3.01 -6.91 22.84
CA SER A 122 -2.76 -6.33 24.17
C SER A 122 -2.90 -4.81 24.16
N ALA A 123 -2.42 -4.12 23.11
CA ALA A 123 -2.60 -2.69 22.93
C ALA A 123 -4.06 -2.28 22.69
N LEU A 124 -4.88 -3.17 22.13
CA LEU A 124 -6.34 -2.99 21.97
C LEU A 124 -7.15 -3.42 23.21
N GLY A 125 -6.49 -3.90 24.27
CA GLY A 125 -7.14 -4.35 25.50
C GLY A 125 -7.63 -5.80 25.49
N ASP A 126 -7.40 -6.56 24.41
CA ASP A 126 -7.67 -8.00 24.33
C ASP A 126 -6.54 -8.81 24.97
N ILE A 127 -6.51 -8.82 26.30
CA ILE A 127 -5.46 -9.48 27.09
C ILE A 127 -5.54 -11.00 26.97
N GLU A 128 -6.75 -11.57 26.93
CA GLU A 128 -6.94 -13.02 26.79
C GLU A 128 -6.47 -13.52 25.43
N GLY A 129 -6.87 -12.82 24.36
CA GLY A 129 -6.43 -13.13 23.01
C GLY A 129 -4.93 -12.94 22.82
N ALA A 130 -4.32 -11.95 23.49
CA ALA A 130 -2.87 -11.76 23.49
C ALA A 130 -2.14 -12.92 24.19
N SER A 131 -2.63 -13.35 25.36
CA SER A 131 -2.07 -14.50 26.10
C SER A 131 -2.10 -15.78 25.26
N SER A 132 -3.21 -16.02 24.55
CA SER A 132 -3.33 -17.14 23.63
C SER A 132 -2.30 -17.08 22.49
N ASP A 133 -2.13 -15.92 21.88
CA ASP A 133 -1.17 -15.73 20.79
C ASP A 133 0.29 -15.90 21.26
N PHE A 134 0.64 -15.41 22.46
CA PHE A 134 1.98 -15.61 23.02
C PHE A 134 2.28 -17.08 23.33
N LYS A 135 1.30 -17.83 23.84
CA LYS A 135 1.45 -19.27 24.06
C LYS A 135 1.69 -20.01 22.75
N MET A 136 0.96 -19.64 21.69
CA MET A 136 1.17 -20.24 20.37
C MET A 136 2.55 -19.90 19.81
N ALA A 137 3.01 -18.66 19.96
CA ALA A 137 4.35 -18.26 19.53
C ALA A 137 5.46 -19.06 20.25
N ALA A 138 5.32 -19.26 21.57
CA ALA A 138 6.25 -20.07 22.35
C ALA A 138 6.25 -21.55 21.90
N PHE A 139 5.07 -22.14 21.73
CA PHE A 139 4.93 -23.52 21.24
C PHE A 139 5.60 -23.73 19.88
N LEU A 140 5.40 -22.79 18.93
CA LEU A 140 6.01 -22.85 17.61
C LEU A 140 7.54 -22.67 17.67
N SER A 141 8.03 -21.76 18.52
CA SER A 141 9.45 -21.55 18.72
C SER A 141 10.14 -22.81 19.26
N ASP A 142 9.57 -23.44 20.29
CA ASP A 142 10.13 -24.64 20.92
C ASP A 142 10.16 -25.83 19.95
N ASN A 143 9.10 -26.01 19.15
CA ASN A 143 9.03 -27.08 18.16
C ASN A 143 9.99 -26.84 16.96
N SER A 144 10.28 -25.58 16.63
CA SER A 144 11.25 -25.24 15.57
C SER A 144 12.69 -25.60 15.94
N GLY A 145 13.04 -25.59 17.24
CA GLY A 145 14.36 -25.95 17.74
C GLY A 145 14.62 -27.47 17.82
N GLN A 146 13.59 -28.30 17.64
CA GLN A 146 13.71 -29.77 17.71
C GLN A 146 13.82 -30.46 16.35
N GLN A 147 13.87 -29.71 15.25
CA GLN A 147 14.00 -30.24 13.88
C GLN A 147 15.35 -29.92 13.21
N GLY A 148 16.37 -29.58 14.01
CA GLY A 148 17.74 -29.30 13.53
C GLY A 148 18.61 -30.55 13.48
#